data_AF-A0A1F6WYE7-F1
#
_entry.id   AF-A0A1F6WYE7-F1
#
_cell.length_a   1.000
_cell.length_b   1.000
_cell.length_c   1.000
_cell.angle_alpha   90.00
_cell.angle_beta   90.00
_cell.angle_gamma   90.00
#
_symmetry.space_group_name_H-M   'P 1'
#
loop_
_entity.id
_entity.type
_entity.pdbx_description
1 polymer ?
#
loop_
_entity_poly.entity_id
_entity_poly.type
_entity_poly.pdbx_seq_one_letter_code
_entity_poly.pdbx_strand_id
1 'polypeptide(L)'
;MPTIKNIIIFLAIGTALVLIYIFFIKADPNDGAALISSGGTPVVSNGGVEQKDKVIAQDFLNLLLNVREIKLDDAIFSDPAFISLDDSHSITLTPDGTEGRINPFAQFGNDVAVILIPTCVSPKVLDASTNTCVNPPPI
;
A
#
# COMPACT_ATOMS: atom_id res chain seq x y z
N MET A 1 -48.51 -54.08 5.87
CA MET A 1 -48.94 -52.69 6.12
C MET A 1 -48.03 -52.14 7.21
N PRO A 2 -47.14 -51.18 6.90
CA PRO A 2 -46.29 -50.60 7.93
C PRO A 2 -47.19 -49.86 8.92
N THR A 3 -47.18 -50.34 10.16
CA THR A 3 -47.93 -49.73 11.26
C THR A 3 -47.32 -48.36 11.55
N ILE A 4 -48.16 -47.39 11.88
CA ILE A 4 -47.80 -45.98 12.12
C ILE A 4 -46.53 -45.81 12.98
N LYS A 5 -46.28 -46.74 13.92
CA LYS A 5 -45.09 -46.77 14.79
C LYS A 5 -43.77 -46.81 14.02
N ASN A 6 -43.67 -47.60 12.95
CA ASN A 6 -42.42 -47.72 12.20
C ASN A 6 -42.11 -46.41 11.46
N ILE A 7 -43.13 -45.72 10.97
CA ILE A 7 -43.00 -44.43 10.30
C ILE A 7 -42.48 -43.36 11.28
N ILE A 8 -43.00 -43.32 12.51
CA ILE A 8 -42.56 -42.37 13.54
C ILE A 8 -41.09 -42.60 13.92
N ILE A 9 -40.66 -43.86 14.03
CA ILE A 9 -39.27 -44.20 14.37
C ILE A 9 -38.31 -43.73 13.27
N PHE A 10 -38.66 -43.96 11.99
CA PHE A 10 -37.84 -43.48 10.88
C PHE A 10 -37.76 -41.95 10.83
N LEU A 11 -38.88 -41.26 11.09
CA LEU A 11 -38.88 -39.80 11.14
C LEU A 11 -37.96 -39.28 12.25
N ALA A 12 -38.07 -39.84 13.46
CA ALA A 12 -37.26 -39.45 14.61
C ALA A 12 -35.75 -39.62 14.34
N ILE A 13 -35.35 -40.76 13.78
CA ILE A 13 -33.95 -41.03 13.43
C ILE A 13 -33.47 -40.06 12.33
N GLY A 14 -34.29 -39.83 11.31
CA GLY A 14 -33.98 -38.87 10.24
C GLY A 14 -33.73 -37.47 10.78
N THR A 15 -34.61 -36.96 11.65
CA THR A 15 -34.42 -35.66 12.30
C THR A 15 -33.17 -35.62 13.16
N ALA A 16 -32.87 -36.68 13.94
CA ALA A 16 -31.69 -36.72 14.78
C ALA A 16 -30.39 -36.65 13.95
N LEU A 17 -30.32 -37.37 12.83
CA LEU A 17 -29.16 -37.34 11.93
C LEU A 17 -28.96 -35.98 11.27
N VAL A 18 -30.05 -35.30 10.88
CA VAL A 18 -29.98 -33.94 10.32
C VAL A 18 -29.44 -32.95 11.35
N LEU A 19 -29.89 -33.03 12.61
CA LEU A 19 -29.37 -32.18 13.68
C LEU A 19 -27.87 -32.45 13.94
N ILE A 20 -27.45 -33.72 13.98
CA ILE A 20 -26.04 -34.08 14.14
C ILE A 20 -25.20 -33.49 12.99
N TYR A 21 -25.69 -33.59 11.75
CA TYR A 21 -24.99 -33.04 10.59
C TYR A 21 -24.83 -31.51 10.69
N ILE A 22 -25.91 -30.79 11.04
CA ILE A 22 -25.88 -29.33 11.15
C ILE A 22 -24.99 -28.86 12.30
N PHE A 23 -25.01 -29.54 13.45
CA PHE A 23 -24.27 -29.09 14.64
C PHE A 23 -22.82 -29.56 14.71
N PHE A 24 -22.46 -30.70 14.10
CA PHE A 24 -21.13 -31.29 14.27
C PHE A 24 -20.32 -31.43 12.96
N ILE A 25 -20.97 -31.53 11.80
CA ILE A 25 -20.29 -31.86 10.53
C ILE A 25 -20.27 -30.66 9.59
N LYS A 26 -21.31 -29.83 9.60
CA LYS A 26 -21.39 -28.62 8.79
C LYS A 26 -20.44 -27.58 9.38
N ALA A 27 -19.24 -27.51 8.83
CA ALA A 27 -18.31 -26.41 9.09
C ALA A 27 -18.98 -25.08 8.72
N ASP A 28 -18.85 -24.08 9.59
CA ASP A 28 -19.33 -22.75 9.31
C ASP A 28 -18.55 -22.18 8.12
N PRO A 29 -19.22 -21.64 7.09
CA PRO A 29 -18.54 -21.02 5.94
C PRO A 29 -17.78 -19.73 6.30
N ASN A 30 -17.74 -19.38 7.58
CA ASN A 30 -17.06 -18.21 8.13
C ASN A 30 -15.65 -18.52 8.64
N ASP A 31 -15.08 -19.68 8.30
CA ASP A 31 -13.63 -19.88 8.40
C ASP A 31 -12.95 -18.86 7.48
N GLY A 32 -12.59 -17.73 8.09
CA GLY A 32 -12.12 -16.52 7.45
C GLY A 32 -11.07 -16.81 6.38
N ALA A 33 -11.24 -16.13 5.25
CA ALA A 33 -10.25 -16.11 4.17
C ALA A 33 -8.86 -15.91 4.78
N ALA A 34 -8.03 -16.96 4.71
CA ALA A 34 -6.65 -16.90 5.15
C ALA A 34 -6.01 -15.66 4.49
N LEU A 35 -5.48 -14.76 5.31
CA LEU A 35 -4.85 -13.54 4.81
C LEU A 35 -3.62 -13.96 3.97
N ILE A 36 -3.75 -13.92 2.64
CA ILE A 36 -2.66 -14.22 1.72
C ILE A 36 -1.78 -12.97 1.65
N SER A 37 -0.60 -13.01 2.28
CA SER A 37 0.42 -11.97 2.08
C SER A 37 1.03 -12.14 0.70
N SER A 38 0.57 -11.38 -0.29
CA SER A 38 1.25 -11.22 -1.57
C SER A 38 2.41 -10.23 -1.43
N GLY A 39 3.46 -10.66 -0.71
CA GLY A 39 4.74 -9.95 -0.63
C GLY A 39 5.60 -10.29 -1.85
N GLY A 40 5.64 -9.39 -2.82
CA GLY A 40 6.40 -9.54 -4.06
C GLY A 40 7.91 -9.51 -3.88
N THR A 41 8.58 -10.37 -4.68
CA THR A 41 10.00 -10.42 -5.07
C THR A 41 11.09 -10.41 -3.97
N PRO A 42 12.12 -11.28 -4.07
CA PRO A 42 13.24 -11.27 -3.14
C PRO A 42 14.06 -9.98 -3.32
N VAL A 43 14.01 -9.10 -2.32
CA VAL A 43 14.98 -8.01 -2.19
C VAL A 43 16.35 -8.63 -1.90
N VAL A 44 17.28 -8.45 -2.84
CA VAL A 44 18.70 -8.73 -2.64
C VAL A 44 19.19 -7.85 -1.50
N SER A 45 19.40 -8.44 -0.32
CA SER A 45 19.96 -7.77 0.84
C SER A 45 21.46 -7.56 0.61
N ASN A 46 21.81 -6.41 0.02
CA ASN A 46 23.19 -5.95 -0.09
C ASN A 46 23.51 -4.95 1.04
N GLY A 47 23.34 -5.42 2.28
CA GLY A 47 23.66 -4.70 3.51
C GLY A 47 23.55 -5.70 4.66
N GLY A 48 24.60 -5.80 5.49
CA GLY A 48 24.65 -6.77 6.59
C GLY A 48 23.45 -6.61 7.52
N VAL A 49 22.48 -7.51 7.36
CA VAL A 49 21.32 -7.60 8.23
C VAL A 49 21.82 -8.13 9.56
N GLU A 50 21.81 -7.29 10.59
CA GLU A 50 22.10 -7.76 11.95
C GLU A 50 21.11 -8.87 12.29
N GLN A 51 21.59 -9.90 12.99
CA GLN A 51 20.79 -11.08 13.36
C GLN A 51 19.48 -10.73 14.10
N LYS A 52 19.43 -9.54 14.72
CA LYS A 52 18.24 -8.97 15.38
C LYS A 52 17.10 -8.65 14.41
N ASP A 53 17.41 -8.12 13.23
CA ASP A 53 16.39 -7.68 12.26
C ASP A 53 15.63 -8.88 11.66
N LYS A 54 16.33 -10.01 11.51
CA LYS A 54 15.72 -11.27 11.04
C LYS A 54 14.73 -11.86 12.06
N VAL A 55 15.02 -11.73 13.35
CA VAL A 55 14.14 -12.20 14.44
C VAL A 55 12.88 -11.33 14.50
N ILE A 56 13.04 -10.01 14.46
CA ILE A 56 11.92 -9.05 14.47
C ILE A 56 11.01 -9.26 13.25
N ALA A 57 11.58 -9.50 12.07
CA ALA A 57 10.80 -9.78 10.86
C ALA A 57 10.00 -11.09 10.98
N GLN A 58 10.56 -12.15 11.57
CA GLN A 58 9.84 -13.40 11.81
C GLN A 58 8.72 -13.25 12.84
N ASP A 59 8.96 -12.51 13.91
CA ASP A 59 7.96 -12.27 14.94
C ASP A 59 6.79 -11.45 14.39
N PHE A 60 7.05 -10.45 13.54
CA PHE A 60 6.01 -9.69 12.85
C PHE A 60 5.22 -10.56 11.87
N LEU A 61 5.89 -11.42 11.10
CA LEU A 61 5.23 -12.36 10.20
C LEU A 61 4.36 -13.37 10.95
N ASN A 62 4.84 -13.89 12.08
CA ASN A 62 4.06 -14.76 12.96
C ASN A 62 2.86 -14.03 13.55
N LEU A 63 3.02 -12.76 13.95
CA LEU A 63 1.92 -11.95 14.42
C LEU A 63 0.86 -11.74 13.32
N LEU A 64 1.28 -11.37 12.11
CA LEU A 64 0.40 -11.20 10.95
C LEU A 64 -0.34 -12.50 10.60
N LEU A 65 0.34 -13.65 10.67
CA LEU A 65 -0.25 -14.96 10.40
C LEU A 65 -1.19 -15.43 11.51
N ASN A 66 -0.97 -14.98 12.76
CA ASN A 66 -1.87 -15.25 13.88
C ASN A 66 -3.13 -14.37 13.85
N VAL A 67 -3.10 -13.22 13.17
CA VAL A 67 -4.28 -12.40 12.93
C VAL A 67 -5.14 -13.10 11.86
N ARG A 68 -6.12 -13.89 12.32
CA ARG A 68 -7.03 -14.65 11.44
C ARG A 68 -8.11 -13.79 10.80
N GLU A 69 -8.51 -12.71 11.47
CA GLU A 69 -9.59 -11.84 11.02
C GLU A 69 -9.32 -10.41 11.53
N ILE A 70 -9.39 -9.44 10.63
CA ILE A 70 -9.41 -8.02 10.97
C ILE A 70 -10.80 -7.52 10.61
N LYS A 71 -11.62 -7.26 11.63
CA LYS A 71 -12.91 -6.60 11.46
C LYS A 71 -12.72 -5.11 11.72
N LEU A 72 -13.22 -4.30 10.79
CA LEU A 72 -13.43 -2.89 11.06
C LEU A 72 -14.70 -2.77 11.91
N ASP A 73 -14.64 -1.96 12.97
CA ASP A 73 -15.84 -1.63 13.74
C ASP A 73 -16.66 -0.62 12.95
N ASP A 74 -17.78 -1.06 12.36
CA ASP A 74 -18.66 -0.20 11.55
C ASP A 74 -19.28 0.94 12.35
N ALA A 75 -19.25 0.88 13.70
CA ALA A 75 -19.64 2.00 14.55
C ALA A 75 -18.77 3.24 14.32
N ILE A 76 -17.53 3.08 13.82
CA ILE A 76 -16.64 4.20 13.50
C ILE A 76 -17.26 5.14 12.45
N PHE A 77 -18.05 4.61 11.51
CA PHE A 77 -18.71 5.42 10.47
C PHE A 77 -19.88 6.26 11.02
N SER A 78 -20.36 5.94 12.22
CA SER A 78 -21.38 6.72 12.93
C SER A 78 -20.77 7.68 13.95
N ASP A 79 -19.45 7.64 14.15
CA ASP A 79 -18.76 8.51 15.09
C ASP A 79 -18.76 9.97 14.58
N PRO A 80 -19.14 10.95 15.39
CA PRO A 80 -19.10 12.37 15.01
C PRO A 80 -17.71 12.83 14.52
N ALA A 81 -16.63 12.28 15.06
CA ALA A 81 -15.27 12.57 14.61
C ALA A 81 -15.02 12.07 13.20
N PHE A 82 -15.49 10.86 12.86
CA PHE A 82 -15.40 10.34 11.49
C PHE A 82 -16.28 11.15 10.53
N ILE A 83 -17.50 11.51 10.94
CA ILE A 83 -18.41 12.34 10.13
C ILE A 83 -17.84 13.75 9.92
N SER A 84 -17.05 14.26 10.87
CA SER A 84 -16.38 15.56 10.75
C SER A 84 -15.11 15.55 9.88
N LEU A 85 -14.61 14.37 9.49
CA LEU A 85 -13.51 14.25 8.53
C LEU A 85 -14.05 14.59 7.15
N ASP A 86 -13.94 15.86 6.80
CA ASP A 86 -14.29 16.37 5.49
C ASP A 86 -13.06 16.32 4.56
N ASP A 87 -13.01 15.30 3.69
CA ASP A 87 -11.99 15.18 2.62
C ASP A 87 -12.35 16.01 1.37
N SER A 88 -13.38 16.86 1.44
CA SER A 88 -13.81 17.67 0.28
C SER A 88 -12.85 18.83 -0.05
N HIS A 89 -11.82 19.06 0.75
CA HIS A 89 -10.76 20.02 0.47
C HIS A 89 -9.67 19.41 -0.44
N SER A 90 -10.04 19.11 -1.68
CA SER A 90 -9.07 18.78 -2.72
C SER A 90 -8.21 20.02 -3.01
N ILE A 91 -7.01 20.08 -2.43
CA ILE A 91 -6.02 21.09 -2.78
C ILE A 91 -5.54 20.80 -4.21
N THR A 92 -5.71 21.76 -5.12
CA THR A 92 -5.07 21.67 -6.43
C THR A 92 -3.60 21.96 -6.21
N LEU A 93 -2.78 20.91 -6.13
CA LEU A 93 -1.33 21.06 -6.10
C LEU A 93 -0.91 21.63 -7.46
N THR A 94 -0.61 22.93 -7.51
CA THR A 94 0.10 23.51 -8.65
C THR A 94 1.56 23.08 -8.52
N PRO A 95 2.07 22.21 -9.39
CA PRO A 95 3.47 21.81 -9.35
C PRO A 95 4.31 23.06 -9.62
N ASP A 96 5.31 23.30 -8.77
CA ASP A 96 6.20 24.46 -8.91
C ASP A 96 7.25 24.21 -10.02
N GLY A 97 7.24 23.01 -10.61
CA GLY A 97 8.14 22.58 -11.67
C GLY A 97 9.57 22.33 -11.17
N THR A 98 9.80 22.47 -9.87
CA THR A 98 11.06 22.14 -9.18
C THR A 98 10.91 20.93 -8.27
N GLU A 99 9.75 20.26 -8.29
CA GLU A 99 9.55 19.05 -7.53
C GLU A 99 10.52 17.91 -7.94
N GLY A 100 11.11 17.28 -6.93
CA GLY A 100 11.94 16.10 -7.09
C GLY A 100 13.45 16.38 -7.18
N ARG A 101 14.24 15.39 -6.73
CA ARG A 101 15.67 15.34 -7.04
C ARG A 101 15.83 14.92 -8.49
N ILE A 102 16.84 15.46 -9.17
CA ILE A 102 17.27 14.95 -10.49
C ILE A 102 17.41 13.43 -10.38
N ASN A 103 16.74 12.72 -11.29
CA ASN A 103 16.74 11.26 -11.32
C ASN A 103 18.19 10.75 -11.47
N PRO A 104 18.80 10.17 -10.43
CA PRO A 104 20.19 9.72 -10.48
C PRO A 104 20.36 8.43 -11.30
N PHE A 105 19.24 7.86 -11.78
CA PHE A 105 19.20 6.68 -12.63
C PHE A 105 18.80 7.01 -14.08
N ALA A 106 18.63 8.30 -14.43
CA ALA A 106 18.51 8.69 -15.82
C ALA A 106 19.85 8.42 -16.52
N GLN A 107 19.83 7.60 -17.57
CA GLN A 107 21.03 7.35 -18.37
C GLN A 107 21.44 8.68 -19.00
N PHE A 108 22.66 9.15 -18.68
CA PHE A 108 23.24 10.32 -19.33
C PHE A 108 23.28 10.07 -20.84
N GLY A 109 22.47 10.78 -21.63
CA GLY A 109 22.50 10.59 -23.07
C GLY A 109 21.35 11.18 -23.88
N ASN A 110 20.17 11.40 -23.29
CA ASN A 110 19.02 11.91 -24.05
C ASN A 110 18.48 13.27 -23.59
N ASP A 111 19.04 13.83 -22.52
CA ASP A 111 18.77 15.20 -22.12
C ASP A 111 19.65 16.07 -23.01
N VAL A 112 19.05 16.74 -23.99
CA VAL A 112 19.67 17.95 -24.52
C VAL A 112 19.87 18.82 -23.29
N ALA A 113 21.12 18.91 -22.81
CA ALA A 113 21.48 19.88 -21.80
C ALA A 113 20.95 21.21 -22.30
N VAL A 114 19.89 21.71 -21.66
CA VAL A 114 19.55 23.11 -21.78
C VAL A 114 20.73 23.82 -21.17
N ILE A 115 21.70 24.14 -22.03
CA ILE A 115 22.82 24.99 -21.67
C ILE A 115 22.14 26.29 -21.28
N LEU A 116 22.03 26.52 -19.97
CA LEU A 116 21.62 27.79 -19.41
C LEU A 116 22.70 28.78 -19.81
N ILE A 117 22.58 29.34 -21.01
CA ILE A 117 23.36 30.50 -21.43
C ILE A 117 23.05 31.60 -20.41
N PRO A 118 24.04 32.11 -19.67
CA PRO A 118 23.80 33.20 -18.74
C PRO A 118 23.32 34.40 -19.56
N THR A 119 22.06 34.79 -19.40
CA THR A 119 21.54 36.03 -19.97
C THR A 119 22.02 37.17 -19.10
N CYS A 120 23.03 37.91 -19.57
CA CYS A 120 23.49 39.10 -18.87
C CYS A 120 22.42 40.19 -18.94
N VAL A 121 22.12 40.79 -17.79
CA VAL A 121 21.29 41.99 -17.72
C VAL A 121 22.11 43.22 -18.14
N SER A 122 21.53 44.04 -19.01
CA SER A 122 22.15 45.29 -19.47
C SER A 122 22.54 46.18 -18.28
N PRO A 123 23.74 46.81 -18.26
CA PRO A 123 24.69 47.01 -19.37
C PRO A 123 25.79 45.95 -19.50
N LYS A 124 25.73 44.84 -18.76
CA LYS A 124 26.80 43.83 -18.77
C LYS A 124 26.68 42.93 -20.00
N VAL A 125 27.81 42.54 -20.57
CA VAL A 125 27.90 41.68 -21.76
C VAL A 125 28.53 40.33 -21.40
N LEU A 126 28.12 39.27 -22.09
CA LEU A 126 28.66 37.92 -21.87
C LEU A 126 30.03 37.81 -22.56
N ASP A 127 31.07 37.51 -21.78
CA ASP A 127 32.36 37.15 -22.32
C ASP A 127 32.35 35.68 -22.76
N ALA A 128 32.47 35.47 -24.08
CA ALA A 128 32.46 34.15 -24.71
C ALA A 128 33.64 33.26 -24.28
N SER A 129 34.74 33.85 -23.77
CA SER A 129 35.90 33.11 -23.28
C SER A 129 35.71 32.55 -21.87
N THR A 130 34.97 33.27 -21.02
CA THR A 130 34.90 32.97 -19.58
C THR A 130 33.50 32.56 -19.14
N ASN A 131 32.49 32.68 -20.01
CA ASN A 131 31.07 32.53 -19.67
C ASN A 131 30.66 33.41 -18.47
N THR A 132 31.29 34.57 -18.30
CA THR A 132 30.99 35.53 -17.22
C THR A 132 30.48 36.85 -17.79
N CYS A 133 29.60 37.53 -17.05
CA CYS A 133 29.11 38.85 -17.41
C CYS A 133 30.12 39.93 -16.99
N VAL A 134 30.72 40.60 -17.97
CA VAL A 134 31.71 41.66 -17.75
C VAL A 134 31.15 43.04 -18.11
N ASN A 135 31.71 44.09 -17.50
CA ASN A 135 31.38 45.44 -17.88
C ASN A 135 32.04 45.77 -19.24
N PRO A 136 31.34 46.43 -20.17
CA PRO A 136 31.94 46.82 -21.44
C PRO A 136 33.11 47.79 -21.20
N PRO A 137 34.16 47.74 -22.06
CA PRO A 137 35.27 48.66 -21.98
C PRO A 137 34.77 50.11 -22.17
N PRO A 138 35.37 51.10 -21.48
CA PRO A 138 35.03 52.51 -21.69
C PRO A 138 35.31 52.89 -23.15
N ILE A 139 34.35 53.59 -23.76
CA ILE A 139 34.42 54.15 -25.12
C ILE A 139 35.25 55.43 -25.11
#